data_AF-A0A951C098-F1
#
_entry.id   AF-A0A951C098-F1
#
_cell.length_a   1.000
_cell.length_b   1.000
_cell.length_c   1.000
_cell.angle_alpha   90.00
_cell.angle_beta   90.00
_cell.angle_gamma   90.00
#
_symmetry.space_group_name_H-M   'P 1'
#
loop_
_entity.id
_entity.type
_entity.pdbx_description
1 polymer ?
#
loop_
_entity_poly.entity_id
_entity_poly.type
_entity_poly.pdbx_seq_one_letter_code
_entity_poly.pdbx_strand_id
1 'polypeptide(L)'
;MEHAAALIRDGKLVAFPTETVYGLGANALDATAVERIFSAKGRPRTSPLIVHVDSLAMAKRLAGNWPEQAELLAARYWPGPLTLVVPKTAAIPD
;
A
#
# COMPACT_ATOMS: atom_id res chain seq x y z
N MET A 1 -4.27 -15.45 9.92
CA MET A 1 -3.58 -14.18 9.58
C MET A 1 -2.06 -14.28 9.72
N GLU A 2 -1.54 -14.92 10.77
CA GLU A 2 -0.09 -15.06 11.01
C GLU A 2 0.70 -15.65 9.85
N HIS A 3 0.19 -16.73 9.23
CA HIS A 3 0.82 -17.35 8.06
C HIS A 3 0.93 -16.38 6.87
N ALA A 4 -0.17 -15.69 6.53
CA ALA A 4 -0.17 -14.69 5.46
C ALA A 4 0.77 -13.52 5.75
N ALA A 5 0.83 -13.05 7.00
CA ALA A 5 1.76 -12.01 7.41
C ALA A 5 3.22 -12.47 7.29
N ALA A 6 3.52 -13.74 7.58
CA ALA A 6 4.85 -14.31 7.36
C ALA A 6 5.19 -14.35 5.86
N LEU A 7 4.26 -14.76 5.00
CA LEU A 7 4.45 -14.73 3.56
C LEU A 7 4.77 -13.32 3.04
N ILE A 8 4.08 -12.29 3.51
CA ILE A 8 4.38 -10.89 3.16
C ILE A 8 5.80 -10.50 3.61
N ARG A 9 6.21 -10.86 4.82
CA ARG A 9 7.57 -10.60 5.32
C ARG A 9 8.65 -11.32 4.51
N ASP A 10 8.33 -12.51 3.99
CA ASP A 10 9.21 -13.29 3.11
C ASP A 10 9.15 -12.84 1.63
N GLY A 11 8.56 -11.66 1.37
CA GLY A 11 8.44 -11.06 0.04
C GLY A 11 7.50 -11.80 -0.91
N LYS A 12 6.62 -12.68 -0.40
CA LYS A 12 5.64 -13.43 -1.19
C LYS A 12 4.38 -12.61 -1.42
N LEU A 13 3.58 -13.04 -2.39
CA LEU A 13 2.29 -12.44 -2.72
C LEU A 13 1.17 -13.04 -1.88
N VAL A 14 0.25 -12.21 -1.43
CA VAL A 14 -0.96 -12.64 -0.73
C VAL A 14 -2.17 -11.92 -1.32
N ALA A 15 -3.18 -12.68 -1.74
CA ALA A 15 -4.48 -12.12 -2.06
C ALA A 15 -5.31 -11.95 -0.78
N PHE A 16 -5.96 -10.80 -0.59
CA PHE A 16 -6.76 -10.52 0.60
C PHE A 16 -8.05 -9.77 0.24
N PRO A 17 -9.15 -10.02 0.96
CA PRO A 17 -10.40 -9.28 0.75
C PRO A 17 -10.29 -7.85 1.29
N THR A 18 -11.00 -6.92 0.64
CA THR A 18 -11.31 -5.59 1.17
C THR A 18 -12.82 -5.34 1.05
N GLU A 19 -13.30 -4.22 1.55
CA GLU A 19 -14.68 -3.77 1.35
C GLU A 19 -15.01 -3.40 -0.11
N THR A 20 -13.98 -3.16 -0.94
CA THR A 20 -14.15 -2.79 -2.35
C THR A 20 -14.00 -3.99 -3.28
N VAL A 21 -12.79 -4.54 -3.36
CA VAL A 21 -12.40 -5.68 -4.20
C VAL A 21 -11.27 -6.47 -3.55
N TYR A 22 -10.97 -7.66 -4.04
CA TYR A 22 -9.77 -8.38 -3.60
C TYR A 22 -8.50 -7.64 -4.05
N GLY A 23 -7.59 -7.45 -3.12
CA GLY A 23 -6.24 -6.95 -3.37
C GLY A 23 -5.25 -8.09 -3.58
N LEU A 24 -4.24 -7.87 -4.42
CA LEU A 24 -3.03 -8.69 -4.47
C LEU A 24 -1.90 -7.89 -3.82
N GLY A 25 -1.51 -8.29 -2.61
CA GLY A 25 -0.54 -7.58 -1.78
C GLY A 25 0.85 -8.20 -1.79
N ALA A 26 1.82 -7.34 -1.54
CA ALA A 26 3.21 -7.65 -1.25
C ALA A 26 3.74 -6.62 -0.23
N ASN A 27 4.93 -6.84 0.33
CA ASN A 27 5.56 -5.83 1.19
C ASN A 27 5.92 -4.58 0.37
N ALA A 28 5.28 -3.46 0.66
CA ALA A 28 5.48 -2.20 -0.06
C ALA A 28 6.90 -1.60 0.09
N LEU A 29 7.67 -2.05 1.09
CA LEU A 29 9.05 -1.61 1.33
C LEU A 29 10.09 -2.49 0.60
N ASP A 30 9.65 -3.56 -0.06
CA ASP A 30 10.52 -4.48 -0.79
C ASP A 30 10.23 -4.37 -2.29
N ALA A 31 11.15 -3.74 -3.02
CA ALA A 31 11.05 -3.54 -4.47
C ALA A 31 10.90 -4.87 -5.24
N THR A 32 11.55 -5.95 -4.76
CA THR A 32 11.49 -7.26 -5.40
C THR A 32 10.11 -7.90 -5.17
N ALA A 33 9.55 -7.75 -3.99
CA ALA A 33 8.20 -8.23 -3.67
C ALA A 33 7.14 -7.46 -4.48
N VAL A 34 7.30 -6.14 -4.60
CA VAL A 34 6.43 -5.28 -5.43
C VAL A 34 6.48 -5.70 -6.91
N GLU A 35 7.68 -6.00 -7.43
CA GLU A 35 7.81 -6.42 -8.83
C GLU A 35 7.02 -7.68 -9.15
N ARG A 36 6.93 -8.61 -8.20
CA ARG A 36 6.13 -9.82 -8.36
C ARG A 36 4.65 -9.53 -8.62
N ILE A 37 4.10 -8.42 -8.10
CA ILE A 37 2.72 -7.99 -8.40
C ILE A 37 2.59 -7.65 -9.88
N PHE A 38 3.53 -6.86 -10.43
CA PHE A 38 3.52 -6.47 -11.83
C PHE A 38 3.66 -7.69 -12.74
N SER A 39 4.61 -8.58 -12.44
CA SER A 39 4.81 -9.81 -13.21
C SER A 39 3.58 -10.73 -13.16
N ALA A 40 3.00 -10.96 -11.97
CA ALA A 40 1.85 -11.86 -11.81
C ALA A 40 0.59 -11.35 -12.51
N LYS A 41 0.40 -10.03 -12.58
CA LYS A 41 -0.78 -9.42 -13.21
C LYS A 41 -0.57 -9.05 -14.68
N GLY A 42 0.66 -9.16 -15.21
CA GLY A 42 1.01 -8.60 -16.52
C GLY A 42 0.77 -7.08 -16.59
N ARG A 43 0.93 -6.38 -15.46
CA ARG A 43 0.58 -4.95 -15.34
C ARG A 43 1.77 -4.08 -15.79
N PRO A 44 1.55 -3.03 -16.59
CA PRO A 44 2.63 -2.10 -16.94
C PRO A 44 3.07 -1.30 -15.71
N ARG A 45 4.38 -1.05 -15.60
CA ARG A 45 5.00 -0.28 -14.50
C ARG A 45 4.54 1.18 -14.41
N THR A 46 4.00 1.73 -15.50
CA THR A 46 3.41 3.08 -15.53
C THR A 46 2.11 3.18 -14.71
N SER A 47 1.55 2.05 -14.26
CA SER A 47 0.31 2.00 -13.50
C SER A 47 0.60 1.80 -12.01
N PRO A 48 0.53 2.85 -11.16
CA PRO A 48 0.97 2.78 -9.78
C PRO A 48 0.12 1.83 -8.92
N LEU A 49 0.71 1.39 -7.80
CA LEU A 49 0.06 0.57 -6.78
C LEU A 49 -0.39 1.42 -5.59
N ILE A 50 -1.42 0.96 -4.88
CA ILE A 50 -1.92 1.60 -3.66
C ILE A 50 -1.29 0.89 -2.45
N VAL A 51 -0.62 1.65 -1.58
CA VAL A 51 -0.10 1.13 -0.31
C VAL A 51 -1.21 1.13 0.74
N HIS A 52 -1.56 -0.05 1.24
CA HIS A 52 -2.51 -0.17 2.36
C HIS A 52 -1.77 -0.01 3.68
N VAL A 53 -2.37 0.72 4.62
CA VAL A 53 -1.82 0.96 5.97
C VAL A 53 -2.87 0.64 7.02
N ASP A 54 -2.43 0.31 8.23
CA ASP A 54 -3.33 0.05 9.37
C ASP A 54 -3.65 1.29 10.21
N SER A 55 -2.93 2.39 9.98
CA SER A 55 -2.98 3.57 10.85
C SER A 55 -2.53 4.84 10.11
N LEU A 56 -3.08 5.97 10.54
CA LEU A 56 -2.66 7.29 10.07
C LEU A 56 -1.17 7.54 10.35
N ALA A 57 -0.67 7.07 11.49
CA ALA A 57 0.75 7.17 11.83
C ALA A 57 1.64 6.43 10.82
N MET A 58 1.22 5.24 10.35
CA MET A 58 1.94 4.52 9.31
C MET A 58 1.90 5.27 7.97
N ALA A 59 0.74 5.78 7.54
CA ALA A 59 0.65 6.59 6.32
C ALA A 59 1.60 7.79 6.36
N LYS A 60 1.62 8.53 7.47
CA LYS A 60 2.49 9.70 7.66
C LYS A 60 3.98 9.35 7.58
N ARG A 61 4.41 8.17 8.05
CA ARG A 61 5.81 7.72 7.91
C ARG A 61 6.22 7.42 6.48
N LEU A 62 5.25 7.08 5.61
CA LEU A 62 5.51 6.73 4.21
C LEU A 62 5.37 7.94 3.28
N ALA A 63 4.74 9.02 3.75
CA ALA A 63 4.58 10.28 3.02
C ALA A 63 5.72 11.26 3.31
N GLY A 64 6.36 11.78 2.25
CA GLY A 64 7.39 12.82 2.36
C GLY A 64 6.83 14.18 2.78
N ASN A 65 5.54 14.41 2.53
CA ASN A 65 4.78 15.54 3.05
C ASN A 65 3.34 15.10 3.33
N TRP A 66 2.77 15.58 4.44
CA TRP A 66 1.39 15.29 4.83
C TRP A 66 0.61 16.59 5.01
N PRO A 67 -0.13 17.05 3.97
CA PRO A 67 -0.84 18.33 4.04
C PRO A 67 -2.08 18.25 4.93
N GLU A 68 -2.56 19.41 5.41
CA GLU A 68 -3.74 19.51 6.27
C GLU A 68 -5.00 18.91 5.61
N GLN A 69 -5.16 19.06 4.30
CA GLN A 69 -6.27 18.47 3.56
C GLN A 69 -6.24 16.93 3.63
N ALA A 70 -5.06 16.33 3.59
CA ALA A 70 -4.91 14.87 3.76
C ALA A 70 -5.27 14.45 5.19
N GLU A 71 -4.92 15.25 6.20
CA GLU A 71 -5.32 15.02 7.60
C GLU A 71 -6.85 15.00 7.75
N LEU A 72 -7.53 16.03 7.25
CA LEU A 72 -8.98 16.17 7.37
C LEU A 72 -9.72 15.04 6.64
N LEU A 73 -9.25 14.68 5.44
CA LEU A 73 -9.83 13.59 4.65
C LEU A 73 -9.61 12.23 5.31
N ALA A 74 -8.39 11.94 5.76
CA ALA A 74 -8.08 10.69 6.45
C ALA A 74 -8.89 10.56 7.75
N ALA A 75 -8.96 11.61 8.57
CA ALA A 75 -9.70 11.60 9.83
C ALA A 75 -11.21 11.34 9.64
N ARG A 76 -11.77 11.76 8.50
CA ARG A 76 -13.20 11.62 8.22
C ARG A 76 -13.56 10.32 7.51
N TYR A 77 -12.70 9.83 6.62
CA TYR A 77 -13.04 8.76 5.69
C TYR A 77 -12.21 7.49 5.88
N TRP A 78 -11.20 7.47 6.76
CA TRP A 78 -10.44 6.26 7.10
C TRP A 78 -10.85 5.69 8.46
N PRO A 79 -11.00 4.35 8.58
CA PRO A 79 -10.91 3.34 7.52
C PRO A 79 -12.10 3.43 6.55
N GLY A 80 -11.84 3.30 5.25
CA GLY A 80 -12.87 3.38 4.21
C GLY A 80 -12.30 3.55 2.79
N PRO A 81 -13.17 3.64 1.77
CA PRO A 81 -12.81 3.51 0.36
C PRO A 81 -12.24 4.80 -0.25
N LEU A 82 -11.42 5.53 0.51
CA LEU A 82 -10.73 6.73 0.05
C LEU A 82 -9.22 6.44 -0.09
N THR A 83 -8.65 6.74 -1.25
CA THR A 83 -7.20 6.72 -1.46
C THR A 83 -6.68 8.15 -1.56
N LEU A 84 -5.58 8.45 -0.85
CA LEU A 84 -4.91 9.74 -0.89
C LEU A 84 -3.60 9.62 -1.66
N VAL A 85 -3.42 10.51 -2.65
CA VAL A 85 -2.15 10.64 -3.39
C VAL A 85 -1.33 11.74 -2.71
N VAL A 86 -0.18 11.36 -2.17
CA VAL A 86 0.75 12.25 -1.46
C VAL A 86 2.19 11.98 -1.91
N PRO A 87 3.12 12.93 -1.76
CA PRO A 87 4.53 12.68 -2.03
C PRO A 87 5.04 11.50 -1.19
N LYS A 88 5.74 10.54 -1.80
CA LYS A 88 6.34 9.40 -1.09
C LYS A 88 7.66 9.78 -0.40
N THR A 89 8.04 9.02 0.62
CA THR A 89 9.42 9.01 1.13
C THR A 89 10.33 8.14 0.28
N ALA A 90 11.65 8.23 0.51
CA ALA A 90 12.64 7.33 -0.11
C ALA A 90 12.51 5.86 0.32
N ALA A 91 11.76 5.56 1.38
CA ALA A 91 11.50 4.19 1.81
C ALA A 91 10.55 3.42 0.87
N ILE A 92 9.75 4.15 0.07
CA ILE A 92 8.86 3.55 -0.92
C ILE A 92 9.61 3.44 -2.26
N PRO A 93 9.77 2.23 -2.82
CA PRO A 93 10.41 2.01 -4.11
C PRO A 93 9.61 2.62 -5.27
N ASP A 94 10.25 2.77 -6.43
CA ASP A 94 9.63 3.26 -7.67
C ASP A 94 8.92 2.16 -8.46
#